data_AF-A0A7V2IMB9-F1
#
_entry.id   AF-A0A7V2IMB9-F1
#
_cell.length_a   1.000
_cell.length_b   1.000
_cell.length_c   1.000
_cell.angle_alpha   90.00
_cell.angle_beta   90.00
_cell.angle_gamma   90.00
#
_symmetry.space_group_name_H-M   'P 1'
#
loop_
_entity.id
_entity.type
_entity.pdbx_description
1 polymer ?
#
loop_
_entity_poly.entity_id
_entity_poly.type
_entity_poly.pdbx_seq_one_letter_code
_entity_poly.pdbx_strand_id
1 'polypeptide(L)'
;MKMIKNTLMVLASVGIAQAAVREPVGIWDFDPADPNTATRGPDLVLVGTVQPAEGLDEEDTAVQIGVGSHFICPHGMAPNGGGEKVNEWTLLVDFRYPAGSVGKFVDFFQTDPANSDDSDWTVHASDGAIGIAAVGYSRQTGFVTAPDTWYRMVMPVDNVTRHDLFVDGRQVLTGNPQG
;
A
#
# COMPACT_ATOMS: atom_id res chain seq x y z
N MET A 1 -60.38 -44.86 2.36
CA MET A 1 -60.02 -43.67 1.56
C MET A 1 -58.87 -42.97 2.27
N LYS A 2 -57.66 -43.03 1.69
CA LYS A 2 -56.39 -42.53 2.26
C LYS A 2 -56.27 -41.03 2.00
N MET A 3 -56.10 -40.20 3.03
CA MET A 3 -55.69 -38.80 2.89
C MET A 3 -54.17 -38.71 2.98
N ILE A 4 -53.52 -38.39 1.86
CA ILE A 4 -52.10 -38.06 1.79
C ILE A 4 -51.95 -36.58 2.12
N LYS A 5 -51.22 -36.26 3.19
CA LYS A 5 -50.88 -34.87 3.56
C LYS A 5 -49.69 -34.42 2.71
N ASN A 6 -49.92 -33.52 1.76
CA ASN A 6 -48.84 -32.85 1.03
C ASN A 6 -48.07 -31.93 1.98
N THR A 7 -46.81 -32.27 2.24
CA THR A 7 -45.87 -31.40 2.95
C THR A 7 -45.19 -30.51 1.92
N LEU A 8 -45.35 -29.19 2.03
CA LEU A 8 -44.66 -28.21 1.22
C LEU A 8 -43.25 -28.01 1.81
N MET A 9 -42.22 -28.39 1.05
CA MET A 9 -40.82 -28.14 1.40
C MET A 9 -40.39 -26.83 0.74
N VAL A 10 -40.16 -25.78 1.54
CA VAL A 10 -39.60 -24.50 1.08
C VAL A 10 -38.08 -24.61 1.12
N LEU A 11 -37.44 -24.60 -0.05
CA LEU A 11 -35.99 -24.47 -0.17
C LEU A 11 -35.63 -22.99 -0.11
N ALA A 12 -34.97 -22.54 0.95
CA ALA A 12 -34.37 -21.22 1.01
C ALA A 12 -32.95 -21.31 0.44
N SER A 13 -32.77 -20.81 -0.78
CA SER A 13 -31.44 -20.62 -1.38
C SER A 13 -30.80 -19.37 -0.77
N VAL A 14 -29.86 -19.58 0.16
CA VAL A 14 -28.98 -18.51 0.65
C VAL A 14 -27.91 -18.28 -0.42
N GLY A 15 -28.04 -17.18 -1.17
CA GLY A 15 -26.97 -16.74 -2.06
C GLY A 15 -25.78 -16.29 -1.22
N ILE A 16 -24.61 -16.89 -1.43
CA ILE A 16 -23.36 -16.37 -0.89
C ILE A 16 -23.07 -15.09 -1.68
N ALA A 17 -23.35 -13.94 -1.10
CA ALA A 17 -22.88 -12.68 -1.64
C ALA A 17 -21.38 -12.60 -1.36
N GLN A 18 -20.56 -12.95 -2.35
CA GLN A 18 -19.15 -12.62 -2.32
C GLN A 18 -19.03 -11.11 -2.45
N ALA A 19 -18.43 -10.44 -1.47
CA ALA A 19 -18.13 -9.02 -1.57
C ALA A 19 -17.31 -8.81 -2.86
N ALA A 20 -17.74 -7.87 -3.70
CA ALA A 20 -16.98 -7.52 -4.90
C ALA A 20 -15.59 -7.05 -4.44
N VAL A 21 -14.54 -7.69 -4.95
CA VAL A 21 -13.18 -7.20 -4.76
C VAL A 21 -13.12 -5.85 -5.47
N ARG A 22 -12.78 -4.78 -4.74
CA ARG A 22 -12.56 -3.48 -5.37
C ARG A 22 -11.26 -3.56 -6.17
N GLU A 23 -11.36 -3.30 -7.46
CA GLU A 23 -10.19 -3.21 -8.34
C GLU A 23 -9.32 -1.99 -7.96
N PRO A 24 -7.98 -2.10 -7.96
CA PRO A 24 -7.09 -0.98 -7.64
C PRO A 24 -7.27 0.18 -8.61
N VAL A 25 -7.45 1.41 -8.14
CA VAL A 25 -7.62 2.60 -9.00
C VAL A 25 -6.37 2.98 -9.80
N GLY A 26 -5.20 2.56 -9.32
CA GLY A 26 -3.89 2.79 -9.92
C GLY A 26 -3.00 1.55 -9.78
N ILE A 27 -2.26 1.22 -10.84
CA ILE A 27 -1.26 0.15 -10.88
C ILE A 27 -0.07 0.65 -11.70
N TRP A 28 1.13 0.51 -11.13
CA TRP A 28 2.41 0.79 -11.75
C TRP A 28 3.33 -0.39 -11.46
N ASP A 29 3.51 -1.25 -12.46
CA ASP A 29 4.36 -2.45 -12.40
C ASP A 29 5.83 -2.13 -12.73
N PHE A 30 6.10 -0.99 -13.36
CA PHE A 30 7.43 -0.57 -13.83
C PHE A 30 8.05 -1.43 -14.93
N ASP A 31 7.28 -2.35 -15.52
CA ASP A 31 7.62 -3.13 -16.71
C ASP A 31 7.64 -2.35 -18.04
N PRO A 32 6.81 -1.29 -18.22
CA PRO A 32 6.92 -0.43 -19.39
C PRO A 32 8.28 0.25 -19.49
N ALA A 33 8.72 0.50 -20.73
CA ALA A 33 9.97 1.22 -20.99
C ALA A 33 9.98 2.66 -20.41
N ASP A 34 8.80 3.26 -20.24
CA ASP A 34 8.63 4.53 -19.53
C ASP A 34 8.13 4.26 -18.10
N PRO A 35 8.95 4.51 -17.07
CA PRO A 35 8.60 4.22 -15.67
C PRO A 35 7.47 5.10 -15.12
N ASN A 36 7.05 6.13 -15.85
CA ASN A 36 5.90 6.96 -15.46
C ASN A 36 4.57 6.35 -15.90
N THR A 37 4.57 5.46 -16.90
CA THR A 37 3.34 4.93 -17.50
C THR A 37 2.61 4.02 -16.52
N ALA A 38 1.33 4.28 -16.32
CA ALA A 38 0.48 3.40 -15.51
C ALA A 38 0.01 2.17 -16.31
N THR A 39 0.09 1.00 -15.69
CA THR A 39 -0.63 -0.20 -16.16
C THR A 39 -2.14 0.01 -16.05
N ARG A 40 -2.57 0.73 -15.00
CA ARG A 40 -3.96 1.14 -14.78
C ARG A 40 -3.99 2.48 -14.06
N GLY A 41 -4.92 3.35 -14.45
CA GLY A 41 -5.10 4.65 -13.82
C GLY A 41 -4.21 5.73 -14.45
N PRO A 42 -4.02 6.86 -13.77
CA PRO A 42 -3.19 7.96 -14.28
C PRO A 42 -1.69 7.68 -14.16
N ASP A 43 -0.90 8.20 -15.11
CA ASP A 43 0.56 8.13 -15.09
C ASP A 43 1.16 8.83 -13.87
N LEU A 44 2.28 8.31 -13.37
CA LEU A 44 3.09 8.99 -12.36
C LEU A 44 3.80 10.19 -12.99
N VAL A 45 4.11 11.18 -12.16
CA VAL A 45 4.96 12.30 -12.56
C VAL A 45 6.26 12.23 -11.77
N LEU A 46 7.34 11.86 -12.44
CA LEU A 46 8.68 11.85 -11.85
C LEU A 46 9.16 13.26 -11.52
N VAL A 47 9.66 13.42 -10.30
CA VAL A 47 10.47 14.55 -9.86
C VAL A 47 11.87 14.02 -9.51
N GLY A 48 12.90 14.58 -10.12
CA GLY A 48 14.29 14.14 -9.94
C GLY A 48 14.72 13.08 -10.96
N THR A 49 15.33 12.00 -10.48
CA THR A 49 15.94 10.95 -11.33
C THR A 49 15.44 9.57 -10.98
N VAL A 50 15.30 8.74 -12.00
CA VAL A 50 14.98 7.32 -11.90
C VAL A 50 15.96 6.54 -12.77
N GLN A 51 16.32 5.34 -12.33
CA GLN A 51 17.05 4.37 -13.15
C GLN A 51 16.41 2.99 -13.06
N PRO A 52 16.56 2.14 -14.09
CA PRO A 52 16.15 0.73 -14.03
C PRO A 52 16.86 -0.01 -12.89
N ALA A 53 16.17 -0.97 -12.30
CA ALA A 53 16.67 -1.89 -11.28
C ALA A 53 16.15 -3.31 -11.52
N GLU A 54 16.86 -4.29 -10.96
CA GLU A 54 16.39 -5.69 -10.96
C GLU A 54 15.16 -5.82 -10.07
N GLY A 55 14.09 -6.43 -10.60
CA GLY A 55 12.85 -6.73 -9.88
C GLY A 55 13.00 -7.90 -8.91
N LEU A 56 11.87 -8.53 -8.58
CA LEU A 56 11.85 -9.69 -7.69
C LEU A 56 12.52 -10.93 -8.31
N ASP A 57 12.41 -11.09 -9.62
CA ASP A 57 13.01 -12.17 -10.41
C ASP A 57 13.41 -11.69 -11.82
N GLU A 58 13.80 -12.61 -12.71
CA GLU A 58 14.29 -12.29 -14.07
C GLU A 58 13.17 -11.84 -15.04
N GLU A 59 11.90 -12.08 -14.70
CA GLU A 59 10.74 -11.72 -15.51
C GLU A 59 10.10 -10.40 -15.05
N ASP A 60 10.51 -9.90 -13.88
CA ASP A 60 9.98 -8.70 -13.22
C ASP A 60 11.03 -7.57 -13.24
N THR A 61 10.57 -6.34 -13.47
CA THR A 61 11.46 -5.18 -13.47
C THR A 61 11.09 -4.20 -12.36
N ALA A 62 12.06 -3.38 -11.98
CA ALA A 62 11.84 -2.35 -10.99
C ALA A 62 12.53 -1.05 -11.40
N VAL A 63 12.23 0.00 -10.64
CA VAL A 63 12.95 1.26 -10.72
C VAL A 63 13.56 1.60 -9.39
N GLN A 64 14.71 2.26 -9.44
CA GLN A 64 15.34 2.85 -8.28
C GLN A 64 15.36 4.36 -8.44
N ILE A 65 14.93 5.06 -7.39
CA ILE A 65 15.02 6.51 -7.26
C ILE A 65 16.15 6.90 -6.29
N GLY A 66 16.75 8.06 -6.52
CA GLY A 66 17.81 8.62 -5.68
C GLY A 66 17.27 9.51 -4.57
N VAL A 67 18.17 9.95 -3.69
CA VAL A 67 17.86 10.95 -2.66
C VAL A 67 17.29 12.22 -3.32
N GLY A 68 16.16 12.71 -2.82
CA GLY A 68 15.48 13.90 -3.34
C GLY A 68 14.63 13.66 -4.60
N SER A 69 14.58 12.43 -5.11
CA SER A 69 13.68 12.04 -6.21
C SER A 69 12.43 11.37 -5.65
N HIS A 70 11.29 11.53 -6.33
CA HIS A 70 10.03 10.89 -5.97
C HIS A 70 9.07 10.87 -7.18
N PHE A 71 8.01 10.10 -7.07
CA PHE A 71 6.89 10.15 -8.00
C PHE A 71 5.72 10.88 -7.35
N ILE A 72 5.15 11.85 -8.05
CA ILE A 72 3.83 12.37 -7.74
C ILE A 72 2.81 11.37 -8.29
N CYS A 73 1.90 10.91 -7.44
CA CYS A 73 0.87 9.94 -7.78
C CYS A 73 -0.52 10.61 -7.87
N PRO A 74 -0.99 10.96 -9.08
CA PRO A 74 -2.36 11.43 -9.27
C PRO A 74 -3.33 10.24 -9.16
N HIS A 75 -3.68 9.87 -7.92
CA HIS A 75 -4.41 8.64 -7.60
C HIS A 75 -5.87 8.58 -8.10
N GLY A 76 -6.49 9.71 -8.47
CA GLY A 76 -7.82 9.77 -9.10
C GLY A 76 -9.00 9.31 -8.22
N MET A 77 -8.80 9.08 -6.92
CA MET A 77 -9.85 8.66 -5.99
C MET A 77 -10.75 9.83 -5.60
N ALA A 78 -12.06 9.58 -5.57
CA ALA A 78 -13.02 10.53 -5.02
C ALA A 78 -12.95 10.56 -3.48
N PRO A 79 -13.28 11.70 -2.84
CA PRO A 79 -13.41 11.78 -1.39
C PRO A 79 -14.43 10.78 -0.85
N ASN A 80 -14.14 10.19 0.31
CA ASN A 80 -14.97 9.13 0.90
C ASN A 80 -15.17 9.23 2.41
N GLY A 81 -14.73 10.33 3.06
CA GLY A 81 -14.90 10.57 4.50
C GLY A 81 -15.84 11.73 4.86
N GLY A 82 -16.66 12.20 3.92
CA GLY A 82 -17.57 13.35 4.13
C GLY A 82 -16.94 14.74 3.96
N GLY A 83 -15.65 14.81 3.64
CA GLY A 83 -14.94 16.04 3.25
C GLY A 83 -14.44 16.00 1.80
N GLU A 84 -13.41 16.80 1.50
CA GLU A 84 -12.81 16.91 0.15
C GLU A 84 -11.61 15.99 -0.07
N LYS A 85 -11.19 15.23 0.96
CA LYS A 85 -10.04 14.32 0.91
C LYS A 85 -10.48 12.86 0.98
N VAL A 86 -9.59 11.97 0.54
CA VAL A 86 -9.75 10.52 0.69
C VAL A 86 -9.41 10.14 2.13
N ASN A 87 -10.32 9.46 2.81
CA ASN A 87 -10.20 9.01 4.19
C ASN A 87 -9.85 7.53 4.29
N GLU A 88 -10.47 6.72 3.44
CA GLU A 88 -10.30 5.26 3.42
C GLU A 88 -9.61 4.83 2.13
N TRP A 89 -8.48 4.13 2.24
CA TRP A 89 -7.72 3.66 1.08
C TRP A 89 -6.79 2.51 1.46
N THR A 90 -6.18 1.89 0.46
CA THR A 90 -5.15 0.88 0.68
C THR A 90 -4.03 1.09 -0.32
N LEU A 91 -2.79 1.11 0.17
CA LEU A 91 -1.59 1.14 -0.66
C LEU A 91 -0.86 -0.18 -0.54
N LEU A 92 -0.42 -0.72 -1.68
CA LEU A 92 0.49 -1.86 -1.76
C LEU A 92 1.76 -1.38 -2.45
N VAL A 93 2.91 -1.70 -1.86
CA VAL A 93 4.22 -1.38 -2.45
C VAL A 93 5.12 -2.59 -2.31
N ASP A 94 5.66 -3.05 -3.42
CA ASP A 94 6.83 -3.93 -3.42
C ASP A 94 8.07 -3.04 -3.39
N PHE A 95 8.96 -3.27 -2.43
CA PHE A 95 10.13 -2.42 -2.27
C PHE A 95 11.39 -3.19 -1.86
N ARG A 96 12.52 -2.59 -2.23
CA ARG A 96 13.87 -2.91 -1.78
C ARG A 96 14.62 -1.59 -1.67
N TYR A 97 15.56 -1.51 -0.72
CA TYR A 97 16.48 -0.38 -0.62
C TYR A 97 17.93 -0.87 -0.53
N PRO A 98 18.91 -0.14 -1.12
CA PRO A 98 20.29 -0.59 -1.14
C PRO A 98 20.94 -0.48 0.25
N ALA A 99 21.96 -1.29 0.53
CA ALA A 99 22.76 -1.18 1.77
C ALA A 99 23.30 0.23 2.05
N GLY A 100 23.55 1.04 1.00
CA GLY A 100 23.97 2.44 1.13
C GLY A 100 22.91 3.40 1.72
N SER A 101 21.68 2.93 1.92
CA SER A 101 20.60 3.66 2.60
C SER A 101 20.53 3.37 4.11
N VAL A 102 21.28 2.40 4.63
CA VAL A 102 21.36 2.16 6.08
C VAL A 102 21.86 3.43 6.79
N GLY A 103 21.19 3.82 7.87
CA GLY A 103 21.46 5.07 8.58
C GLY A 103 20.75 6.30 8.00
N LYS A 104 19.87 6.12 7.00
CA LYS A 104 19.04 7.17 6.39
C LYS A 104 17.57 6.76 6.40
N PHE A 105 16.69 7.75 6.39
CA PHE A 105 15.27 7.50 6.18
C PHE A 105 15.02 7.08 4.73
N VAL A 106 14.15 6.09 4.53
CA VAL A 106 13.71 5.63 3.21
C VAL A 106 12.19 5.80 3.16
N ASP A 107 11.78 6.90 2.56
CA ASP A 107 10.39 7.35 2.59
C ASP A 107 9.56 6.63 1.52
N PHE A 108 8.35 6.20 1.89
CA PHE A 108 7.43 5.52 0.98
C PHE A 108 6.49 6.49 0.31
N PHE A 109 5.85 7.36 1.08
CA PHE A 109 4.96 8.41 0.57
C PHE A 109 4.76 9.50 1.62
N GLN A 110 4.17 10.59 1.15
CA GLN A 110 3.49 11.57 1.99
C GLN A 110 2.30 12.15 1.22
N THR A 111 1.33 12.69 1.94
CA THR A 111 0.03 13.13 1.41
C THR A 111 -0.12 14.65 1.32
N ASP A 112 0.90 15.42 1.74
CA ASP A 112 1.03 16.85 1.45
C ASP A 112 1.60 17.09 0.03
N PRO A 113 0.77 17.50 -0.94
CA PRO A 113 1.23 17.73 -2.31
C PRO A 113 2.24 18.89 -2.42
N ALA A 114 2.38 19.74 -1.40
CA ALA A 114 3.40 20.78 -1.35
C ALA A 114 4.76 20.27 -0.87
N ASN A 115 4.82 19.05 -0.33
CA ASN A 115 6.02 18.46 0.27
C ASN A 115 6.66 19.38 1.30
N SER A 116 5.83 19.94 2.19
CA SER A 116 6.23 20.93 3.18
C SER A 116 6.45 20.35 4.59
N ASP A 117 6.17 19.06 4.78
CA ASP A 117 6.36 18.29 6.01
C ASP A 117 7.12 16.98 5.77
N ASP A 118 7.28 16.20 6.85
CA ASP A 118 8.00 14.92 6.86
C ASP A 118 7.21 13.82 6.13
N SER A 119 7.86 12.68 5.86
CA SER A 119 7.16 11.52 5.32
C SER A 119 6.06 10.99 6.25
N ASP A 120 4.93 10.60 5.68
CA ASP A 120 3.86 9.91 6.41
C ASP A 120 4.28 8.49 6.83
N TRP A 121 5.11 7.83 6.02
CA TRP A 121 5.61 6.47 6.27
C TRP A 121 7.01 6.27 5.72
N THR A 122 7.91 5.79 6.57
CA THR A 122 9.33 5.63 6.25
C THR A 122 9.90 4.34 6.85
N VAL A 123 10.99 3.84 6.25
CA VAL A 123 11.93 2.95 6.95
C VAL A 123 12.81 3.82 7.84
N HIS A 124 12.74 3.56 9.14
CA HIS A 124 13.44 4.35 10.14
C HIS A 124 14.95 4.15 10.06
N ALA A 125 15.68 5.27 10.03
CA ALA A 125 17.11 5.33 9.73
C ALA A 125 17.99 4.46 10.64
N SER A 126 17.67 4.35 11.93
CA SER A 126 18.55 3.71 12.91
C SER A 126 18.40 2.20 13.00
N ASP A 127 17.24 1.65 12.61
CA ASP A 127 16.89 0.28 12.96
C ASP A 127 16.06 -0.47 11.91
N GLY A 128 15.69 0.16 10.79
CA GLY A 128 14.93 -0.50 9.74
C GLY A 128 13.46 -0.76 10.10
N ALA A 129 12.95 -0.23 11.20
CA ALA A 129 11.53 -0.35 11.51
C ALA A 129 10.70 0.52 10.57
N ILE A 130 9.57 0.02 10.09
CA ILE A 130 8.66 0.81 9.24
C ILE A 130 7.66 1.56 10.12
N GLY A 131 7.45 2.85 9.84
CA GLY A 131 6.42 3.66 10.49
C GLY A 131 6.86 5.11 10.73
N ILE A 132 6.08 5.83 11.52
CA ILE A 132 6.36 7.20 11.96
C ILE A 132 5.90 7.38 13.41
N ALA A 133 6.46 8.36 14.13
CA ALA A 133 6.20 8.54 15.56
C ALA A 133 4.70 8.60 15.93
N ALA A 134 3.87 9.28 15.12
CA ALA A 134 2.45 9.42 15.38
C ALA A 134 1.67 8.10 15.25
N VAL A 135 2.04 7.26 14.28
CA VAL A 135 1.36 5.99 13.98
C VAL A 135 1.94 4.83 14.80
N GLY A 136 3.24 4.88 15.11
CA GLY A 136 3.99 3.78 15.71
C GLY A 136 4.99 3.16 14.72
N TYR A 137 5.75 2.16 15.18
CA TYR A 137 6.79 1.51 14.39
C TYR A 137 6.70 -0.01 14.49
N SER A 138 6.94 -0.69 13.38
CA SER A 138 6.85 -2.16 13.26
C SER A 138 7.73 -2.95 14.24
N ARG A 139 8.78 -2.31 14.79
CA ARG A 139 9.63 -2.89 15.86
C ARG A 139 8.83 -3.34 17.08
N GLN A 140 7.65 -2.78 17.31
CA GLN A 140 6.74 -3.17 18.40
C GLN A 140 6.28 -4.63 18.28
N THR A 141 6.26 -5.19 17.06
CA THR A 141 5.97 -6.60 16.81
C THR A 141 7.22 -7.41 16.46
N GLY A 142 8.41 -6.82 16.67
CA GLY A 142 9.71 -7.43 16.36
C GLY A 142 10.07 -7.43 14.86
N PHE A 143 9.37 -6.66 14.02
CA PHE A 143 9.68 -6.57 12.60
C PHE A 143 10.55 -5.36 12.27
N VAL A 144 11.65 -5.60 11.57
CA VAL A 144 12.52 -4.60 10.95
C VAL A 144 12.97 -5.11 9.58
N THR A 145 13.18 -4.21 8.63
CA THR A 145 13.66 -4.54 7.29
C THR A 145 15.17 -4.70 7.24
N ALA A 146 15.64 -5.46 6.26
CA ALA A 146 17.05 -5.55 5.88
C ALA A 146 17.25 -4.85 4.52
N PRO A 147 18.41 -4.21 4.29
CA PRO A 147 18.75 -3.73 2.95
C PRO A 147 18.87 -4.90 1.97
N ASP A 148 18.78 -4.58 0.69
CA ASP A 148 18.93 -5.53 -0.41
C ASP A 148 18.00 -6.75 -0.32
N THR A 149 16.87 -6.57 0.36
CA THR A 149 15.82 -7.57 0.53
C THR A 149 14.51 -6.99 0.01
N TRP A 150 13.81 -7.77 -0.82
CA TRP A 150 12.47 -7.44 -1.30
C TRP A 150 11.43 -7.72 -0.23
N TYR A 151 10.47 -6.81 -0.11
CA TYR A 151 9.32 -6.93 0.77
C TYR A 151 8.06 -6.46 0.05
N ARG A 152 6.92 -7.08 0.35
CA ARG A 152 5.60 -6.56 -0.01
C ARG A 152 4.94 -5.90 1.18
N MET A 153 4.78 -4.59 1.14
CA MET A 153 4.00 -3.81 2.09
C MET A 153 2.54 -3.70 1.63
N VAL A 154 1.60 -3.87 2.56
CA VAL A 154 0.19 -3.50 2.37
C VAL A 154 -0.28 -2.66 3.56
N MET A 155 -0.86 -1.50 3.26
CA MET A 155 -1.28 -0.51 4.25
C MET A 155 -2.73 -0.12 4.04
N PRO A 156 -3.66 -0.79 4.74
CA PRO A 156 -5.05 -0.35 4.79
C PRO A 156 -5.22 0.81 5.78
N VAL A 157 -5.75 1.92 5.28
CA VAL A 157 -6.00 3.15 6.04
C VAL A 157 -7.48 3.44 6.08
N ASP A 158 -7.98 3.71 7.27
CA ASP A 158 -9.14 4.54 7.56
C ASP A 158 -8.67 5.53 8.62
N ASN A 159 -8.57 6.82 8.28
CA ASN A 159 -7.97 7.77 9.21
C ASN A 159 -8.63 7.75 10.59
N VAL A 160 -9.93 7.45 10.69
CA VAL A 160 -10.64 7.44 11.98
C VAL A 160 -10.34 6.18 12.79
N THR A 161 -10.25 5.01 12.15
CA THR A 161 -10.26 3.73 12.88
C THR A 161 -9.06 2.81 12.64
N ARG A 162 -8.25 3.05 11.60
CA ARG A 162 -7.26 2.08 11.14
C ARG A 162 -6.04 2.68 10.45
N HIS A 163 -4.85 2.30 10.92
CA HIS A 163 -3.56 2.58 10.29
C HIS A 163 -2.63 1.38 10.45
N ASP A 164 -3.00 0.25 9.86
CA ASP A 164 -2.23 -1.01 9.99
C ASP A 164 -1.13 -1.12 8.94
N LEU A 165 -0.11 -1.93 9.24
CA LEU A 165 0.89 -2.36 8.26
C LEU A 165 0.96 -3.89 8.23
N PHE A 166 0.92 -4.43 7.01
CA PHE A 166 1.22 -5.82 6.71
C PHE A 166 2.48 -5.88 5.86
N VAL A 167 3.37 -6.82 6.17
CA VAL A 167 4.54 -7.15 5.34
C VAL A 167 4.56 -8.64 5.07
N ASP A 168 4.66 -9.01 3.80
CA ASP A 168 4.65 -10.41 3.30
C ASP A 168 3.47 -11.22 3.85
N GLY A 169 2.31 -10.59 3.91
CA GLY A 169 1.06 -11.20 4.39
C GLY A 169 0.91 -11.27 5.92
N ARG A 170 1.89 -10.83 6.71
CA ARG A 170 1.82 -10.77 8.17
C ARG A 170 1.57 -9.36 8.66
N GLN A 171 0.64 -9.16 9.58
CA GLN A 171 0.50 -7.88 10.27
C GLN A 171 1.75 -7.61 11.14
N VAL A 172 2.40 -6.47 10.90
CA VAL A 172 3.61 -6.05 11.62
C VAL A 172 3.42 -4.76 12.42
N LEU A 173 2.30 -4.07 12.22
CA LEU A 173 1.90 -2.92 13.04
C LEU A 173 0.37 -2.83 13.12
N THR A 174 -0.13 -2.56 14.33
CA THR A 174 -1.45 -1.97 14.55
C THR A 174 -1.21 -0.53 14.93
N GLY A 175 -1.29 0.37 13.94
CA GLY A 175 -0.91 1.76 14.13
C GLY A 175 -2.03 2.59 14.74
N ASN A 176 -1.64 3.70 15.36
CA ASN A 176 -2.58 4.67 15.89
C ASN A 176 -3.31 5.36 14.72
N PRO A 177 -4.65 5.42 14.72
CA PRO A 177 -5.40 6.21 13.75
C PRO A 177 -5.03 7.70 13.80
N GLN A 178 -5.19 8.41 12.67
CA GLN A 178 -4.71 9.80 12.49
C GLN A 178 -5.83 10.82 12.22
N GLY A 179 -7.11 10.41 12.33
CA GLY A 179 -8.31 11.20 12.02
C GLY A 179 -9.05 11.75 13.23
#